data_AF-A0AAV0TU22-F1
#
_entry.id   AF-A0AAV0TU22-F1
#
_cell.length_a   1.000
_cell.length_b   1.000
_cell.length_c   1.000
_cell.angle_alpha   90.00
_cell.angle_beta   90.00
_cell.angle_gamma   90.00
#
_symmetry.space_group_name_H-M   'P 1'
#
loop_
_entity.id
_entity.type
_entity.pdbx_description
1 polymer ?
#
loop_
_entity_poly.entity_id
_entity_poly.type
_entity_poly.pdbx_seq_one_letter_code
_entity_poly.pdbx_strand_id
1 'polypeptide(L)'
;MQCTFSAACATVTIIAFAFNTADAHGYISSPLVTFYNNTIGSNYVKLITANVNSAFRGLKWDGSPIENVATFTSAFPNTGYKSLRDMLDQQVSGCANTRTDTSPVDVSDLTVTKWQNDQARVGLIDSHHGKCETWIDDIMVDQKNDCVATYGTRYPANVKVDFSKCSGNCILRFYWLTLHQPDWQVYKQCVSIVNNTRMQKQVPGTVKLAGKSSYGRHNRALRT
;
A
#
# COMPACT_ATOMS: atom_id res chain seq x y z
N MET A 1 -55.88 -44.95 33.12
CA MET A 1 -54.63 -45.11 32.36
C MET A 1 -54.42 -43.85 31.54
N GLN A 2 -53.41 -43.07 31.89
CA GLN A 2 -52.94 -41.89 31.16
C GLN A 2 -52.34 -42.29 29.81
N CYS A 3 -52.52 -41.45 28.80
CA CYS A 3 -51.52 -41.18 27.76
C CYS A 3 -51.77 -39.74 27.26
N THR A 4 -51.17 -38.77 27.93
CA THR A 4 -51.05 -37.39 27.43
C THR A 4 -49.80 -37.30 26.58
N PHE A 5 -49.95 -37.16 25.26
CA PHE A 5 -48.85 -36.82 24.36
C PHE A 5 -48.62 -35.31 24.40
N SER A 6 -47.60 -34.87 25.13
CA SER A 6 -47.10 -33.50 25.05
C SER A 6 -46.28 -33.35 23.77
N ALA A 7 -46.83 -32.68 22.77
CA ALA A 7 -46.08 -32.22 21.61
C ALA A 7 -45.19 -31.03 22.04
N ALA A 8 -43.91 -31.29 22.28
CA ALA A 8 -42.93 -30.24 22.47
C ALA A 8 -42.58 -29.64 21.09
N CYS A 9 -43.14 -28.47 20.77
CA CYS A 9 -42.68 -27.65 19.66
C CYS A 9 -41.25 -27.19 19.93
N ALA A 10 -40.27 -27.84 19.33
CA ALA A 10 -38.89 -27.36 19.30
C ALA A 10 -38.83 -26.12 18.37
N THR A 11 -38.86 -24.93 18.96
CA THR A 11 -38.55 -23.68 18.23
C THR A 11 -37.07 -23.69 17.85
N VAL A 12 -36.79 -23.95 16.57
CA VAL A 12 -35.46 -23.73 15.98
C VAL A 12 -35.25 -22.24 15.83
N THR A 13 -34.53 -21.64 16.77
CA THR A 13 -34.11 -20.24 16.69
C THR A 13 -32.99 -20.15 15.66
N ILE A 14 -33.32 -19.75 14.42
CA ILE A 14 -32.32 -19.40 13.42
C ILE A 14 -31.70 -18.08 13.87
N ILE A 15 -30.53 -18.15 14.50
CA ILE A 15 -29.72 -16.96 14.77
C ILE A 15 -29.17 -16.51 13.41
N ALA A 16 -29.81 -15.51 12.81
CA ALA A 16 -29.24 -14.81 11.68
C ALA A 16 -27.97 -14.10 12.18
N PHE A 17 -26.80 -14.61 11.79
CA PHE A 17 -25.56 -13.87 11.93
C PHE A 17 -25.68 -12.64 11.04
N ALA A 18 -26.02 -11.50 11.63
CA ALA A 18 -25.82 -10.21 11.00
C ALA A 18 -24.31 -10.04 10.88
N PHE A 19 -23.75 -10.39 9.72
CA PHE A 19 -22.44 -9.89 9.33
C PHE A 19 -22.61 -8.38 9.24
N ASN A 20 -22.17 -7.65 10.27
CA ASN A 20 -21.87 -6.24 10.11
C ASN A 20 -20.88 -6.20 8.95
N THR A 21 -21.31 -5.66 7.80
CA THR A 21 -20.41 -5.32 6.71
C THR A 21 -19.52 -4.22 7.26
N ALA A 22 -18.45 -4.61 7.95
CA ALA A 22 -17.36 -3.71 8.24
C ALA A 22 -16.85 -3.26 6.87
N ASP A 23 -17.13 -2.01 6.53
CA ASP A 23 -16.59 -1.38 5.34
C ASP A 23 -15.06 -1.40 5.48
N ALA A 24 -14.46 -2.42 4.87
CA ALA A 24 -13.07 -2.81 5.02
C ALA A 24 -12.20 -1.96 4.10
N HIS A 25 -12.25 -0.65 4.31
CA HIS A 25 -11.70 0.34 3.41
C HIS A 25 -10.40 0.94 3.94
N GLY A 26 -9.27 0.56 3.34
CA GLY A 26 -7.93 1.00 3.72
C GLY A 26 -7.29 1.99 2.73
N TYR A 27 -6.39 2.84 3.22
CA TYR A 27 -5.65 3.78 2.39
C TYR A 27 -4.24 4.06 2.91
N ILE A 28 -3.40 4.58 2.02
CA ILE A 28 -2.08 5.09 2.37
C ILE A 28 -2.23 6.45 3.07
N SER A 29 -2.05 6.48 4.40
CA SER A 29 -2.10 7.70 5.19
C SER A 29 -0.78 8.46 5.25
N SER A 30 0.33 7.81 4.91
CA SER A 30 1.65 8.44 4.81
C SER A 30 2.56 7.67 3.84
N PRO A 31 3.12 8.30 2.80
CA PRO A 31 2.77 9.64 2.30
C PRO A 31 1.29 9.70 1.88
N LEU A 32 0.57 10.76 2.25
CA LEU A 32 -0.90 10.78 2.11
C LEU A 32 -1.33 10.67 0.64
N VAL A 33 -2.18 9.68 0.35
CA VAL A 33 -2.79 9.51 -0.97
C VAL A 33 -3.86 10.55 -1.23
N THR A 34 -4.02 10.95 -2.50
CA THR A 34 -5.13 11.80 -2.96
C THR A 34 -6.05 10.99 -3.89
N PHE A 35 -7.37 11.10 -3.71
CA PHE A 35 -8.38 10.44 -4.55
C PHE A 35 -9.00 11.42 -5.55
N TYR A 36 -9.56 10.92 -6.67
CA TYR A 36 -10.27 11.76 -7.64
C TYR A 36 -11.57 12.34 -7.08
N ASN A 37 -12.28 11.58 -6.26
CA ASN A 37 -13.43 12.05 -5.51
C ASN A 37 -12.94 12.43 -4.11
N ASN A 38 -13.33 13.59 -3.57
CA ASN A 38 -12.89 14.05 -2.25
C ASN A 38 -13.39 13.18 -1.07
N THR A 39 -14.15 12.12 -1.36
CA THR A 39 -14.43 11.04 -0.42
C THR A 39 -13.21 10.12 -0.41
N ILE A 40 -12.71 9.78 0.78
CA ILE A 40 -11.72 8.70 0.93
C ILE A 40 -12.37 7.44 0.37
N GLY A 41 -12.11 7.14 -0.91
CA GLY A 41 -12.60 5.98 -1.62
C GLY A 41 -11.69 4.80 -1.29
N SER A 42 -11.59 4.45 -0.01
CA SER A 42 -10.65 3.46 0.51
C SER A 42 -11.06 2.01 0.19
N ASN A 43 -12.00 1.81 -0.74
CA ASN A 43 -12.46 0.50 -1.16
C ASN A 43 -11.39 -0.25 -1.96
N TYR A 44 -11.52 -1.58 -2.01
CA TYR A 44 -10.86 -2.33 -3.06
C TYR A 44 -11.27 -1.77 -4.43
N VAL A 45 -10.35 -1.79 -5.38
CA VAL A 45 -10.53 -1.17 -6.70
C VAL A 45 -11.12 -2.13 -7.72
N LYS A 46 -11.07 -3.44 -7.44
CA LYS A 46 -11.64 -4.49 -8.28
C LYS A 46 -11.79 -5.81 -7.54
N LEU A 47 -12.84 -6.58 -7.87
CA LEU A 47 -12.91 -8.01 -7.60
C LEU A 47 -12.37 -8.80 -8.79
N ILE A 48 -11.52 -9.78 -8.51
CA ILE A 48 -11.03 -10.75 -9.49
C ILE A 48 -11.21 -12.16 -8.92
N THR A 49 -11.08 -13.17 -9.77
CA THR A 49 -11.17 -14.58 -9.34
C THR A 49 -9.99 -15.36 -9.87
N ALA A 50 -9.86 -16.62 -9.45
CA ALA A 50 -8.91 -17.57 -10.01
C ALA A 50 -8.97 -17.71 -11.55
N ASN A 51 -10.01 -17.23 -12.22
CA ASN A 51 -10.11 -17.28 -13.67
C ASN A 51 -9.11 -16.38 -14.41
N VAL A 52 -8.47 -15.41 -13.73
CA VAL A 52 -7.46 -14.52 -14.31
C VAL A 52 -6.27 -15.25 -14.91
N ASN A 53 -5.97 -16.47 -14.44
CA ASN A 53 -4.89 -17.29 -15.00
C ASN A 53 -5.21 -18.78 -14.84
N SER A 54 -4.89 -19.60 -15.84
CA SER A 54 -5.17 -21.04 -15.81
C SER A 54 -4.48 -21.78 -14.67
N ALA A 55 -3.32 -21.28 -14.18
CA ALA A 55 -2.59 -21.89 -13.06
C ALA A 55 -3.36 -21.85 -11.73
N PHE A 56 -4.38 -21.00 -11.59
CA PHE A 56 -5.22 -20.91 -10.39
C PHE A 56 -6.53 -21.70 -10.50
N ARG A 57 -6.94 -22.07 -11.72
CA ARG A 57 -8.25 -22.69 -11.96
C ARG A 57 -8.29 -24.10 -11.37
N GLY A 58 -9.42 -24.44 -10.77
CA GLY A 58 -9.62 -25.75 -10.13
C GLY A 58 -8.92 -25.93 -8.78
N LEU A 59 -8.16 -24.93 -8.32
CA LEU A 59 -7.63 -24.92 -6.95
C LEU A 59 -8.73 -24.52 -5.94
N LYS A 60 -8.49 -24.85 -4.66
CA LYS A 60 -9.38 -24.54 -3.55
C LYS A 60 -9.19 -23.09 -3.09
N TRP A 61 -10.28 -22.32 -3.03
CA TRP A 61 -10.30 -20.89 -2.64
C TRP A 61 -11.35 -20.55 -1.56
N ASP A 62 -12.00 -21.57 -1.01
CA ASP A 62 -12.96 -21.49 0.11
C ASP A 62 -12.32 -21.93 1.44
N GLY A 63 -10.99 -21.99 1.50
CA GLY A 63 -10.25 -22.18 2.75
C GLY A 63 -10.19 -20.91 3.60
N SER A 64 -9.50 -21.00 4.73
CA SER A 64 -9.15 -19.82 5.52
C SER A 64 -8.27 -18.85 4.72
N PRO A 65 -8.23 -17.56 5.07
CA PRO A 65 -7.38 -16.58 4.36
C PRO A 65 -5.90 -17.01 4.27
N ILE A 66 -5.36 -17.62 5.33
CA ILE A 66 -3.98 -18.11 5.36
C ILE A 66 -3.78 -19.32 4.43
N GLU A 67 -4.72 -20.27 4.40
CA GLU A 67 -4.67 -21.40 3.47
C GLU A 67 -4.74 -20.93 2.01
N ASN A 68 -5.61 -19.95 1.72
CA ASN A 68 -5.72 -19.39 0.38
C ASN A 68 -4.44 -18.64 -0.04
N VAL A 69 -3.75 -17.96 0.88
CA VAL A 69 -2.42 -17.39 0.63
C VAL A 69 -1.40 -18.47 0.30
N ALA A 70 -1.40 -19.61 1.01
CA ALA A 70 -0.51 -20.72 0.71
C ALA A 70 -0.79 -21.31 -0.68
N THR A 71 -2.07 -21.49 -1.03
CA THR A 71 -2.51 -21.91 -2.38
C THR A 71 -2.03 -20.93 -3.44
N PHE A 72 -2.25 -19.62 -3.26
CA PHE A 72 -1.80 -18.61 -4.19
C PHE A 72 -0.28 -18.61 -4.34
N THR A 73 0.45 -18.63 -3.23
CA THR A 73 1.91 -18.60 -3.21
C THR A 73 2.53 -19.79 -3.94
N SER A 74 1.95 -20.98 -3.78
CA SER A 74 2.43 -22.19 -4.48
C SER A 74 2.07 -22.19 -5.97
N ALA A 75 0.92 -21.63 -6.35
CA ALA A 75 0.47 -21.58 -7.74
C ALA A 75 1.07 -20.42 -8.55
N PHE A 76 1.38 -19.28 -7.92
CA PHE A 76 1.82 -18.05 -8.59
C PHE A 76 3.02 -18.24 -9.54
N PRO A 77 4.07 -19.02 -9.21
CA PRO A 77 5.18 -19.26 -10.13
C PRO A 77 4.78 -19.91 -11.46
N ASN A 78 3.67 -20.66 -11.50
CA ASN A 78 3.19 -21.34 -12.70
C ASN A 78 2.35 -20.44 -13.62
N THR A 79 2.09 -19.19 -13.20
CA THR A 79 1.26 -18.25 -13.97
C THR A 79 1.98 -17.62 -15.15
N GLY A 80 3.32 -17.58 -15.10
CA GLY A 80 4.16 -16.83 -16.04
C GLY A 80 4.27 -15.33 -15.72
N TYR A 81 3.55 -14.80 -14.73
CA TYR A 81 3.70 -13.40 -14.31
C TYR A 81 5.03 -13.17 -13.60
N LYS A 82 5.67 -12.02 -13.88
CA LYS A 82 6.95 -11.64 -13.26
C LYS A 82 6.77 -11.09 -11.84
N SER A 83 5.60 -10.54 -11.54
CA SER A 83 5.28 -9.91 -10.25
C SER A 83 3.77 -9.78 -10.05
N LEU A 84 3.35 -9.47 -8.82
CA LEU A 84 1.96 -9.13 -8.54
C LEU A 84 1.53 -7.89 -9.34
N ARG A 85 2.41 -6.89 -9.48
CA ARG A 85 2.18 -5.74 -10.37
C ARG A 85 1.86 -6.18 -11.80
N ASP A 86 2.67 -7.08 -12.38
CA ASP A 86 2.47 -7.58 -13.75
C ASP A 86 1.09 -8.25 -13.93
N MET A 87 0.65 -9.02 -12.93
CA MET A 87 -0.69 -9.61 -12.92
C MET A 87 -1.80 -8.56 -12.76
N LEU A 88 -1.67 -7.65 -11.80
CA LEU A 88 -2.75 -6.73 -11.42
C LEU A 88 -2.90 -5.53 -12.37
N ASP A 89 -1.83 -5.11 -13.05
CA ASP A 89 -1.89 -4.05 -14.06
C ASP A 89 -2.72 -4.47 -15.29
N GLN A 90 -2.85 -5.77 -15.54
CA GLN A 90 -3.76 -6.31 -16.56
C GLN A 90 -5.23 -6.24 -16.14
N GLN A 91 -5.51 -6.12 -14.84
CA GLN A 91 -6.86 -6.09 -14.28
C GLN A 91 -7.33 -4.67 -13.95
N VAL A 92 -6.40 -3.82 -13.51
CA VAL A 92 -6.66 -2.46 -13.04
C VAL A 92 -5.64 -1.50 -13.66
N SER A 93 -6.10 -0.70 -14.61
CA SER A 93 -5.29 0.29 -15.31
C SER A 93 -4.83 1.43 -14.39
N GLY A 94 -3.65 1.99 -14.70
CA GLY A 94 -3.19 3.27 -14.12
C GLY A 94 -3.08 3.22 -12.60
N CYS A 95 -3.62 4.24 -11.93
CA CYS A 95 -3.61 4.39 -10.47
C CYS A 95 -4.99 4.19 -9.83
N ALA A 96 -5.86 3.45 -10.51
CA ALA A 96 -7.24 3.22 -10.10
C ALA A 96 -7.96 4.55 -9.77
N ASN A 97 -8.43 4.71 -8.54
CA ASN A 97 -9.14 5.91 -8.08
C ASN A 97 -8.24 6.96 -7.42
N THR A 98 -6.91 6.79 -7.45
CA THR A 98 -5.94 7.70 -6.86
C THR A 98 -5.29 8.62 -7.90
N ARG A 99 -4.97 9.84 -7.46
CA ARG A 99 -4.38 10.90 -8.26
C ARG A 99 -2.86 10.88 -8.17
N THR A 100 -2.22 11.20 -9.28
CA THR A 100 -0.76 11.40 -9.37
C THR A 100 -0.41 12.77 -9.94
N ASP A 101 -1.40 13.52 -10.41
CA ASP A 101 -1.33 14.90 -10.90
C ASP A 101 -1.45 15.92 -9.75
N THR A 102 -0.88 15.58 -8.60
CA THR A 102 -0.85 16.41 -7.39
C THR A 102 0.58 16.80 -7.03
N SER A 103 0.73 17.84 -6.21
CA SER A 103 2.03 18.19 -5.65
C SER A 103 2.66 16.96 -4.97
N PRO A 104 3.89 16.57 -5.34
CA PRO A 104 4.54 15.41 -4.74
C PRO A 104 4.72 15.58 -3.24
N VAL A 105 4.48 14.50 -2.48
CA VAL A 105 4.71 14.47 -1.04
C VAL A 105 6.20 14.22 -0.79
N ASP A 106 6.83 15.04 0.06
CA ASP A 106 8.22 14.83 0.46
C ASP A 106 8.33 13.59 1.37
N VAL A 107 9.16 12.63 0.94
CA VAL A 107 9.40 11.36 1.66
C VAL A 107 10.82 11.27 2.21
N SER A 108 11.57 12.37 2.23
CA SER A 108 12.98 12.42 2.66
C SER A 108 13.23 11.84 4.05
N ASP A 109 12.28 12.04 4.97
CA ASP A 109 12.36 11.58 6.37
C ASP A 109 11.56 10.29 6.64
N LEU A 110 11.00 9.67 5.59
CA LEU A 110 10.22 8.45 5.72
C LEU A 110 11.06 7.21 5.45
N THR A 111 10.72 6.13 6.16
CA THR A 111 11.27 4.78 5.94
C THR A 111 10.19 3.71 5.77
N VAL A 112 8.93 4.13 5.96
CA VAL A 112 7.74 3.29 5.86
C VAL A 112 6.63 4.06 5.17
N THR A 113 5.79 3.33 4.45
CA THR A 113 4.45 3.75 4.07
C THR A 113 3.47 3.28 5.13
N LYS A 114 2.53 4.14 5.54
CA LYS A 114 1.48 3.82 6.51
C LYS A 114 0.20 3.48 5.79
N TRP A 115 -0.32 2.28 6.02
CA TRP A 115 -1.64 1.86 5.56
C TRP A 115 -2.61 1.79 6.75
N GLN A 116 -3.82 2.32 6.59
CA GLN A 116 -4.84 2.26 7.64
C GLN A 116 -6.26 2.22 7.12
N ASN A 117 -7.14 1.62 7.91
CA ASN A 117 -8.59 1.75 7.83
C ASN A 117 -9.08 2.49 9.09
N ASP A 118 -9.66 3.67 8.89
CA ASP A 118 -10.13 4.52 9.99
C ASP A 118 -11.41 4.01 10.65
N GLN A 119 -12.31 3.39 9.88
CA GLN A 119 -13.57 2.86 10.40
C GLN A 119 -13.35 1.67 11.31
N ALA A 120 -12.50 0.74 10.89
CA ALA A 120 -12.14 -0.45 11.66
C ALA A 120 -11.03 -0.18 12.69
N ARG A 121 -10.39 1.00 12.64
CA ARG A 121 -9.27 1.38 13.52
C ARG A 121 -8.13 0.36 13.52
N VAL A 122 -7.80 -0.16 12.34
CA VAL A 122 -6.73 -1.15 12.11
C VAL A 122 -5.88 -0.76 10.90
N GLY A 123 -4.68 -1.31 10.81
CA GLY A 123 -3.83 -1.23 9.63
C GLY A 123 -4.34 -2.13 8.51
N LEU A 124 -3.58 -3.16 8.17
CA LEU A 124 -4.07 -4.25 7.32
C LEU A 124 -5.08 -5.06 8.15
N ILE A 125 -6.28 -5.28 7.62
CA ILE A 125 -7.33 -6.01 8.34
C ILE A 125 -6.95 -7.48 8.43
N ASP A 126 -7.10 -8.09 9.62
CA ASP A 126 -6.67 -9.46 9.91
C ASP A 126 -7.23 -10.49 8.93
N SER A 127 -8.52 -10.39 8.59
CA SER A 127 -9.13 -11.32 7.65
C SER A 127 -8.58 -11.23 6.22
N HIS A 128 -7.85 -10.17 5.85
CA HIS A 128 -7.47 -9.85 4.47
C HIS A 128 -6.07 -10.33 4.09
N HIS A 129 -5.66 -11.51 4.57
CA HIS A 129 -4.37 -12.12 4.21
C HIS A 129 -4.17 -12.18 2.69
N GLY A 130 -2.93 -11.93 2.25
CA GLY A 130 -2.69 -11.68 0.83
C GLY A 130 -1.29 -11.19 0.46
N LYS A 131 -0.89 -11.42 -0.80
CA LYS A 131 0.37 -10.93 -1.36
C LYS A 131 0.29 -9.41 -1.57
N CYS A 132 1.36 -8.70 -1.26
CA CYS A 132 1.52 -7.28 -1.59
C CYS A 132 2.89 -6.98 -2.16
N GLU A 133 2.94 -5.89 -2.91
CA GLU A 133 4.16 -5.31 -3.47
C GLU A 133 4.11 -3.79 -3.36
N THR A 134 5.27 -3.19 -3.09
CA THR A 134 5.46 -1.75 -3.17
C THR A 134 6.49 -1.44 -4.24
N TRP A 135 6.17 -0.46 -5.07
CA TRP A 135 6.99 -0.02 -6.19
C TRP A 135 7.22 1.49 -6.11
N ILE A 136 8.42 1.93 -6.47
CA ILE A 136 8.71 3.32 -6.79
C ILE A 136 9.09 3.33 -8.27
N ASP A 137 8.24 3.97 -9.09
CA ASP A 137 8.31 3.88 -10.55
C ASP A 137 8.38 2.42 -11.01
N ASP A 138 9.50 2.01 -11.61
CA ASP A 138 9.73 0.65 -12.11
C ASP A 138 10.61 -0.20 -11.19
N ILE A 139 10.90 0.29 -9.99
CA ILE A 139 11.72 -0.41 -9.00
C ILE A 139 10.81 -1.01 -7.92
N MET A 140 10.79 -2.33 -7.80
CA MET A 140 10.16 -3.01 -6.68
C MET A 140 11.01 -2.77 -5.43
N VAL A 141 10.42 -2.15 -4.41
CA VAL A 141 11.10 -1.77 -3.17
C VAL A 141 10.65 -2.61 -1.97
N ASP A 142 9.52 -3.31 -2.08
CA ASP A 142 9.11 -4.33 -1.12
C ASP A 142 8.17 -5.36 -1.76
N GLN A 143 8.23 -6.60 -1.25
CA GLN A 143 7.32 -7.68 -1.62
C GLN A 143 7.15 -8.64 -0.44
N LYS A 144 5.91 -9.03 -0.14
CA LYS A 144 5.59 -10.11 0.83
C LYS A 144 4.47 -10.99 0.31
N ASN A 145 4.54 -12.30 0.57
CA ASN A 145 3.49 -13.25 0.18
C ASN A 145 2.26 -13.13 1.07
N ASP A 146 2.46 -12.68 2.31
CA ASP A 146 1.39 -12.35 3.25
C ASP A 146 1.72 -11.06 4.00
N CYS A 147 1.00 -9.99 3.67
CA CYS A 147 1.28 -8.67 4.23
C CYS A 147 0.64 -8.46 5.58
N VAL A 148 -0.50 -9.12 5.85
CA VAL A 148 -1.12 -9.11 7.19
C VAL A 148 -0.18 -9.82 8.16
N ALA A 149 0.32 -11.01 7.81
CA ALA A 149 1.25 -11.73 8.66
C ALA A 149 2.59 -10.99 8.87
N THR A 150 3.05 -10.22 7.88
CA THR A 150 4.33 -9.50 7.97
C THR A 150 4.23 -8.18 8.73
N TYR A 151 3.24 -7.34 8.38
CA TYR A 151 3.16 -5.96 8.87
C TYR A 151 2.13 -5.78 10.00
N GLY A 152 1.29 -6.79 10.22
CA GLY A 152 0.30 -6.83 11.27
C GLY A 152 -0.87 -5.88 11.04
N THR A 153 -1.73 -5.84 12.04
CA THR A 153 -3.02 -5.15 12.01
C THR A 153 -3.03 -3.85 12.82
N ARG A 154 -1.88 -3.46 13.39
CA ARG A 154 -1.72 -2.22 14.17
C ARG A 154 -2.18 -1.03 13.32
N TYR A 155 -2.81 -0.04 13.95
CA TYR A 155 -3.25 1.19 13.30
C TYR A 155 -2.22 2.31 13.50
N PRO A 156 -1.58 2.83 12.43
CA PRO A 156 -1.49 2.28 11.08
C PRO A 156 -0.50 1.10 10.98
N ALA A 157 -0.61 0.31 9.91
CA ALA A 157 0.37 -0.70 9.55
C ALA A 157 1.54 -0.04 8.84
N ASN A 158 2.77 -0.39 9.25
CA ASN A 158 3.99 0.19 8.71
C ASN A 158 4.58 -0.74 7.64
N VAL A 159 4.30 -0.46 6.37
CA VAL A 159 4.86 -1.17 5.21
C VAL A 159 6.25 -0.59 4.91
N LYS A 160 7.28 -1.42 4.86
CA LYS A 160 8.66 -0.95 4.62
C LYS A 160 8.82 -0.44 3.19
N VAL A 161 9.51 0.67 3.02
CA VAL A 161 9.80 1.25 1.69
C VAL A 161 11.20 1.87 1.68
N ASP A 162 12.03 1.49 0.72
CA ASP A 162 13.30 2.15 0.44
C ASP A 162 13.08 3.40 -0.43
N PHE A 163 12.71 4.52 0.19
CA PHE A 163 12.47 5.78 -0.50
C PHE A 163 13.73 6.35 -1.18
N SER A 164 14.94 5.84 -0.86
CA SER A 164 16.18 6.26 -1.55
C SER A 164 16.23 5.88 -3.03
N LYS A 165 15.31 5.00 -3.47
CA LYS A 165 15.09 4.64 -4.87
C LYS A 165 14.38 5.72 -5.67
N CYS A 166 13.70 6.66 -5.02
CA CYS A 166 13.13 7.81 -5.72
C CYS A 166 14.22 8.85 -6.04
N SER A 167 14.28 9.29 -7.31
CA SER A 167 15.18 10.35 -7.77
C SER A 167 14.38 11.46 -8.45
N GLY A 168 14.25 12.61 -7.78
CA GLY A 168 13.34 13.67 -8.23
C GLY A 168 11.89 13.33 -7.88
N ASN A 169 10.97 13.53 -8.84
CA ASN A 169 9.57 13.17 -8.68
C ASN A 169 9.33 11.73 -9.14
N CYS A 170 8.68 10.93 -8.31
CA CYS A 170 8.40 9.52 -8.57
C CYS A 170 6.95 9.18 -8.21
N ILE A 171 6.48 8.02 -8.65
CA ILE A 171 5.21 7.47 -8.22
C ILE A 171 5.45 6.25 -7.33
N LEU A 172 5.08 6.37 -6.05
CA LEU A 172 4.91 5.23 -5.15
C LEU A 172 3.64 4.49 -5.55
N ARG A 173 3.69 3.15 -5.67
CA ARG A 173 2.53 2.30 -5.93
C ARG A 173 2.51 1.15 -4.93
N PHE A 174 1.39 1.00 -4.21
CA PHE A 174 1.15 -0.14 -3.35
C PHE A 174 0.08 -1.03 -3.97
N TYR A 175 0.38 -2.32 -4.07
CA TYR A 175 -0.52 -3.38 -4.52
C TYR A 175 -0.75 -4.34 -3.38
N TRP A 176 -2.00 -4.69 -3.08
CA TRP A 176 -2.34 -5.73 -2.12
C TRP A 176 -3.52 -6.54 -2.64
N LEU A 177 -3.31 -7.84 -2.84
CA LEU A 177 -4.33 -8.78 -3.27
C LEU A 177 -4.75 -9.64 -2.08
N THR A 178 -6.00 -9.53 -1.65
CA THR A 178 -6.52 -10.25 -0.48
C THR A 178 -7.30 -11.48 -0.92
N LEU A 179 -7.12 -12.58 -0.20
CA LEU A 179 -7.53 -13.93 -0.62
C LEU A 179 -8.50 -14.56 0.39
N HIS A 180 -9.31 -13.75 1.04
CA HIS A 180 -10.16 -14.17 2.16
C HIS A 180 -11.47 -14.85 1.75
N GLN A 181 -11.80 -14.81 0.47
CA GLN A 181 -12.94 -15.46 -0.16
C GLN A 181 -12.61 -15.74 -1.66
N PRO A 182 -13.41 -16.53 -2.40
CA PRO A 182 -13.14 -16.85 -3.81
C PRO A 182 -13.08 -15.64 -4.75
N ASP A 183 -13.83 -14.59 -4.43
CA ASP A 183 -13.73 -13.28 -5.08
C ASP A 183 -12.64 -12.45 -4.39
N TRP A 184 -11.45 -12.44 -4.98
CA TRP A 184 -10.28 -11.74 -4.44
C TRP A 184 -10.41 -10.25 -4.61
N GLN A 185 -10.04 -9.50 -3.57
CA GLN A 185 -10.08 -8.04 -3.61
C GLN A 185 -8.71 -7.47 -3.96
N VAL A 186 -8.69 -6.61 -4.97
CA VAL A 186 -7.51 -5.86 -5.38
C VAL A 186 -7.51 -4.51 -4.70
N TYR A 187 -6.48 -4.20 -3.93
CA TYR A 187 -6.18 -2.87 -3.44
C TYR A 187 -4.98 -2.33 -4.22
N LYS A 188 -5.13 -1.14 -4.80
CA LYS A 188 -4.09 -0.46 -5.57
C LYS A 188 -4.18 1.03 -5.35
N GLN A 189 -3.10 1.63 -4.86
CA GLN A 189 -3.04 3.07 -4.62
C GLN A 189 -1.69 3.63 -5.05
N CYS A 190 -1.71 4.81 -5.65
CA CYS A 190 -0.53 5.54 -6.06
C CYS A 190 -0.40 6.86 -5.29
N VAL A 191 0.83 7.26 -5.02
CA VAL A 191 1.14 8.57 -4.44
C VAL A 191 2.26 9.22 -5.24
N SER A 192 2.07 10.46 -5.64
CA SER A 192 3.15 11.31 -6.18
C SER A 192 4.09 11.68 -5.04
N ILE A 193 5.37 11.33 -5.14
CA ILE A 193 6.38 11.52 -4.09
C ILE A 193 7.64 12.19 -4.63
N VAL A 194 8.38 12.87 -3.76
CA VAL A 194 9.70 13.44 -4.05
C VAL A 194 10.67 13.10 -2.92
N ASN A 195 11.92 12.77 -3.27
CA ASN A 195 12.98 12.59 -2.27
C ASN A 195 14.09 13.64 -2.45
N ASN A 196 14.08 14.64 -1.57
CA ASN A 196 14.96 15.79 -1.62
C ASN A 196 16.38 15.49 -1.08
N THR A 197 16.58 14.38 -0.35
CA THR A 197 17.92 13.98 0.10
C THR A 197 18.90 13.73 -1.05
N ARG A 198 18.39 13.32 -2.23
CA ARG A 198 19.21 13.18 -3.45
C ARG A 198 19.37 14.48 -4.23
N MET A 199 18.41 15.39 -4.18
CA MET A 199 18.52 16.70 -4.83
C MET A 199 19.59 17.58 -4.17
N GLN A 200 19.80 17.44 -2.86
CA GLN A 200 20.87 18.16 -2.15
C GLN A 200 22.29 17.65 -2.48
N LYS A 201 22.45 16.45 -3.05
CA LYS A 201 23.78 15.94 -3.50
C LYS A 201 24.22 16.49 -4.86
N GLN A 202 23.42 17.32 -5.52
CA GLN A 202 23.68 17.81 -6.87
C GLN A 202 23.90 19.33 -6.96
N VAL A 203 24.53 19.93 -5.95
CA VAL A 203 25.10 21.29 -6.06
C VAL A 203 26.62 21.22 -6.24
N PRO A 204 27.17 21.34 -7.48
CA PRO A 204 28.57 21.65 -7.68
C PRO A 204 28.80 23.16 -7.58
N GLY A 205 29.72 23.57 -6.72
CA GLY A 205 30.51 24.79 -6.92
C GLY A 205 30.16 25.98 -6.03
N THR A 206 30.86 26.07 -4.91
CA THR A 206 31.18 27.34 -4.24
C THR A 206 31.81 28.28 -5.27
N VAL A 207 31.17 29.42 -5.55
CA VAL A 207 31.82 30.53 -6.24
C VAL A 207 32.93 31.05 -5.34
N LYS A 208 34.19 30.70 -5.66
CA LYS A 208 35.37 31.37 -5.12
C LYS A 208 35.35 32.81 -5.62
N LEU A 209 35.03 33.76 -4.74
CA LEU A 209 35.32 35.16 -4.99
C LEU A 209 36.83 35.33 -5.13
N ALA A 210 37.26 35.76 -6.32
CA ALA A 210 38.66 36.12 -6.59
C ALA A 210 39.09 37.25 -5.64
N GLY A 211 40.25 37.06 -5.02
CA GLY A 211 40.78 37.92 -3.98
C GLY A 211 41.04 39.35 -4.43
N LYS A 212 40.76 40.30 -3.53
CA LYS A 212 41.46 41.59 -3.52
C LYS A 212 42.76 41.41 -2.75
N SER A 213 43.87 41.58 -3.47
CA SER A 213 45.23 41.66 -2.91
C SER A 213 45.34 42.83 -1.93
N SER A 214 46.04 42.58 -0.83
CA SER A 214 46.35 43.49 0.27
C SER A 214 47.53 44.39 -0.08
N TYR A 215 47.49 45.67 0.29
CA TYR A 215 48.61 46.51 0.79
C TYR A 215 47.99 47.88 1.13
N GLY A 216 48.19 48.56 2.25
CA GLY A 216 48.94 48.36 3.48
C GLY A 216 48.53 49.48 4.45
N ARG A 217 48.70 49.26 5.76
CA ARG A 217 48.52 50.29 6.80
C ARG A 217 49.57 51.40 6.61
N HIS A 218 49.18 52.66 6.81
CA HIS A 218 49.78 53.54 7.83
C HIS A 218 49.00 54.85 7.98
N ASN A 219 48.57 55.12 9.22
CA ASN A 219 48.19 56.44 9.70
C ASN A 219 49.43 57.35 9.71
N ARG A 220 49.28 58.65 9.39
CA ARG A 220 49.66 59.80 10.25
C ARG A 220 49.87 61.12 9.48
N ALA A 221 49.22 62.17 10.00
CA ALA A 221 49.56 63.61 10.05
C ALA A 221 49.36 64.54 8.81
N LEU A 222 48.33 65.39 8.92
CA LEU A 222 48.35 66.86 9.14
C LEU A 222 49.44 67.75 8.49
N ARG A 223 48.93 68.91 7.99
CA ARG A 223 49.57 70.19 7.60
C ARG A 223 50.20 70.19 6.21
N THR A 224 50.01 71.19 5.34
CA THR A 224 49.49 72.57 5.42
C THR A 224 48.67 72.89 4.17
#